data_AF-A0A8X6PRP9-F1
#
_entry.id   AF-A0A8X6PRP9-F1
#
_cell.length_a   1.000
_cell.length_b   1.000
_cell.length_c   1.000
_cell.angle_alpha   90.00
_cell.angle_beta   90.00
_cell.angle_gamma   90.00
#
_symmetry.space_group_name_H-M   'P 1'
#
loop_
_entity.id
_entity.type
_entity.pdbx_description
1 polymer ?
#
loop_
_entity_poly.entity_id
_entity_poly.type
_entity_poly.pdbx_seq_one_letter_code
_entity_poly.pdbx_strand_id
1 'polypeptide(L)'
;VLDDTGTRRSLYYNDYQLTTEIEEFTCTRRLIVNDGWNIINLDLADITRIAFGRKYVETLRVKIHANLRVNMIYFCERLYSDEELSKIPMAV
;
A
#
# COMPACT_ATOMS: atom_id res chain seq x y z
N VAL A 1 -4.70 -8.20 1.76
CA VAL A 1 -4.96 -8.50 0.35
C VAL A 1 -5.41 -9.95 0.22
N LEU A 2 -6.31 -10.22 -0.73
CA LEU A 2 -6.74 -11.57 -1.09
C LEU A 2 -6.03 -11.99 -2.38
N ASP A 3 -5.52 -13.20 -2.38
CA ASP A 3 -4.85 -13.81 -3.53
C ASP A 3 -5.81 -14.70 -4.34
N ASP A 4 -5.37 -15.12 -5.52
CA ASP A 4 -6.05 -16.08 -6.42
C ASP A 4 -6.39 -17.43 -5.76
N THR A 5 -5.61 -17.86 -4.77
CA THR A 5 -5.88 -19.08 -3.99
C THR A 5 -6.92 -18.89 -2.88
N GLY A 6 -7.46 -17.68 -2.71
CA GLY A 6 -8.36 -17.34 -1.60
C GLY A 6 -7.64 -17.14 -0.27
N THR A 7 -6.30 -17.12 -0.26
CA THR A 7 -5.51 -16.90 0.95
C THR A 7 -5.45 -15.41 1.28
N ARG A 8 -5.63 -15.08 2.56
CA ARG A 8 -5.52 -13.70 3.07
C ARG A 8 -4.08 -13.41 3.44
N ARG A 9 -3.51 -12.35 2.85
CA ARG A 9 -2.16 -11.89 3.17
C ARG A 9 -2.15 -10.45 3.66
N SER A 10 -1.20 -10.15 4.53
CA SER A 10 -1.02 -8.82 5.11
C SER A 10 0.23 -8.17 4.57
N LEU A 11 0.10 -6.92 4.11
CA LEU A 11 1.21 -6.08 3.69
C LEU A 11 1.44 -5.03 4.78
N TYR A 12 2.64 -5.02 5.35
CA TYR A 12 3.05 -4.08 6.38
C TYR A 12 4.08 -3.10 5.82
N TYR A 13 3.92 -1.84 6.18
CA TYR A 13 4.72 -0.75 5.66
C TYR A 13 5.19 0.11 6.83
N ASN A 14 6.48 0.02 7.10
CA ASN A 14 7.08 0.50 8.35
C ASN A 14 8.31 1.36 8.03
N ASP A 15 8.65 2.35 8.85
CA ASP A 15 9.84 3.20 8.66
C ASP A 15 11.11 2.65 9.35
N TYR A 16 10.92 1.87 10.42
CA TYR A 16 11.98 1.36 11.29
C TYR A 16 12.68 0.09 10.81
N GLN A 17 12.05 -0.74 9.97
CA GLN A 17 12.68 -1.95 9.46
C GLN A 17 13.68 -1.62 8.36
N LEU A 18 14.87 -2.22 8.42
CA LEU A 18 15.93 -2.01 7.45
C LEU A 18 15.80 -2.95 6.24
N THR A 19 15.24 -4.14 6.44
CA THR A 19 15.15 -5.22 5.46
C THR A 19 13.69 -5.52 5.10
N THR A 20 13.47 -5.96 3.87
CA THR A 20 12.16 -6.50 3.47
C THR A 20 12.07 -7.94 3.96
N GLU A 21 11.06 -8.23 4.77
CA GLU A 21 10.80 -9.55 5.33
C GLU A 21 9.56 -10.15 4.68
N ILE A 22 9.71 -11.31 4.08
CA ILE A 22 8.64 -12.02 3.39
C ILE A 22 8.43 -13.34 4.12
N GLU A 23 7.26 -13.49 4.72
CA GLU A 23 6.76 -14.73 5.29
C GLU A 23 5.64 -15.30 4.40
N GLU A 24 5.07 -16.43 4.77
CA GLU A 24 4.01 -17.08 3.99
C GLU A 24 2.75 -16.20 3.88
N PHE A 25 2.35 -15.54 4.96
CA PHE A 25 1.11 -14.74 5.01
C PHE A 25 1.35 -13.24 5.17
N THR A 26 2.58 -12.84 5.47
CA THR A 26 2.92 -11.45 5.74
C THR A 26 4.08 -11.02 4.84
N CYS A 27 4.03 -9.80 4.36
CA CYS A 27 5.16 -9.16 3.72
C CYS A 27 5.33 -7.80 4.38
N THR A 28 6.49 -7.59 4.97
CA THR A 28 6.82 -6.35 5.64
C THR A 28 7.90 -5.63 4.87
N ARG A 29 7.57 -4.40 4.43
CA ARG A 29 8.42 -3.58 3.60
C ARG A 29 8.69 -2.25 4.26
N ARG A 30 9.90 -1.73 4.04
CA ARG A 30 10.26 -0.40 4.51
C ARG A 30 9.61 0.68 3.66
N LEU A 31 9.05 1.71 4.31
CA LEU A 31 8.73 2.98 3.67
C LEU A 31 9.90 3.94 3.81
N ILE A 32 10.32 4.49 2.67
CA ILE A 32 11.26 5.60 2.64
C ILE A 32 10.42 6.85 2.45
N VAL A 33 10.42 7.69 3.47
CA VAL A 33 9.66 8.94 3.52
C VAL A 33 10.66 10.08 3.65
N ASN A 34 10.50 11.12 2.84
CA ASN A 34 11.36 12.31 2.90
C ASN A 34 10.78 13.34 3.87
N ASP A 35 11.51 14.42 4.11
CA ASP A 35 10.99 15.53 4.91
C ASP A 35 9.77 16.19 4.23
N GLY A 36 8.74 16.52 5.01
CA GLY A 36 7.49 17.11 4.54
C GLY A 36 6.39 16.14 4.10
N TRP A 37 5.53 16.59 3.18
CA TRP A 37 4.41 15.80 2.65
C TRP A 37 4.87 14.89 1.53
N ASN A 38 4.65 13.58 1.68
CA ASN A 38 5.05 12.58 0.71
C ASN A 38 3.82 11.91 0.10
N ILE A 39 3.84 11.73 -1.22
CA ILE A 39 2.86 10.92 -1.93
C ILE A 39 3.46 9.53 -2.10
N ILE A 40 2.82 8.53 -1.50
CA ILE A 40 3.28 7.14 -1.55
C ILE A 40 2.30 6.36 -2.42
N ASN A 41 2.81 5.86 -3.55
CA ASN A 41 2.05 5.00 -4.44
C ASN A 41 2.41 3.55 -4.18
N LEU A 42 1.41 2.74 -3.83
CA LEU A 42 1.58 1.33 -3.55
C LEU A 42 0.88 0.52 -4.62
N ASP A 43 1.65 -0.09 -5.52
CA ASP A 43 1.11 -1.06 -6.46
C ASP A 43 0.91 -2.40 -5.73
N LEU A 44 -0.32 -2.63 -5.28
CA LEU A 44 -0.68 -3.84 -4.55
C LEU A 44 -0.53 -5.10 -5.42
N ALA A 45 -0.76 -5.00 -6.73
CA ALA A 45 -0.69 -6.16 -7.62
C ALA A 45 0.76 -6.60 -7.85
N ASP A 46 1.64 -5.64 -8.08
CA ASP A 46 3.07 -5.93 -8.24
C ASP A 46 3.70 -6.41 -6.94
N ILE A 47 3.30 -5.83 -5.81
CA ILE A 47 3.85 -6.21 -4.50
C ILE A 47 3.43 -7.62 -4.12
N THR A 48 2.17 -8.01 -4.35
CA THR A 48 1.74 -9.41 -4.12
C THR A 48 2.44 -10.38 -5.07
N ARG A 49 2.67 -9.97 -6.33
CA ARG A 49 3.37 -10.80 -7.31
C ARG A 49 4.83 -11.02 -6.92
N ILE A 50 5.53 -9.97 -6.51
CA ILE A 50 6.94 -10.05 -6.12
C ILE A 50 7.11 -10.78 -4.78
N ALA A 51 6.27 -10.49 -3.79
CA ALA A 51 6.40 -11.07 -2.46
C ALA A 51 5.97 -12.55 -2.43
N PHE A 52 4.89 -12.88 -3.12
CA PHE A 52 4.21 -14.17 -2.94
C PHE A 52 4.10 -15.00 -4.21
N GLY A 53 4.47 -14.45 -5.36
CA GLY A 53 4.28 -15.12 -6.66
C GLY A 53 2.83 -15.29 -7.05
N ARG A 54 1.90 -14.53 -6.45
CA ARG A 54 0.44 -14.66 -6.64
C ARG A 54 -0.20 -13.40 -7.19
N LYS A 55 -1.39 -13.58 -7.76
CA LYS A 55 -2.18 -12.49 -8.33
C LYS A 55 -3.05 -11.83 -7.26
N TYR A 56 -2.99 -10.51 -7.19
CA TYR A 56 -3.89 -9.69 -6.37
C TYR A 56 -5.32 -9.77 -6.91
N VAL A 57 -6.28 -10.02 -6.01
CA VAL A 57 -7.72 -10.02 -6.31
C VAL A 57 -8.39 -8.79 -5.71
N GLU A 58 -8.32 -8.64 -4.39
CA GLU A 58 -8.99 -7.54 -3.68
C GLU A 58 -8.27 -7.13 -2.39
N THR A 59 -8.59 -5.93 -1.91
CA THR A 59 -8.16 -5.42 -0.60
C THR A 59 -9.30 -5.51 0.40
N LEU A 60 -9.12 -6.35 1.42
CA LEU A 60 -10.12 -6.59 2.45
C LEU A 60 -10.16 -5.49 3.52
N ARG A 61 -8.99 -5.01 3.95
CA ARG A 61 -8.87 -4.05 5.06
C ARG A 61 -7.58 -3.25 4.93
N VAL A 62 -7.69 -1.95 5.19
CA VAL A 62 -6.55 -1.04 5.40
C VAL A 62 -6.52 -0.65 6.87
N LYS A 63 -5.34 -0.69 7.48
CA LYS A 63 -5.09 -0.24 8.85
C LYS A 63 -3.99 0.81 8.82
N ILE A 64 -4.18 1.87 9.58
CA ILE A 64 -3.21 2.95 9.72
C ILE A 64 -2.90 3.04 11.21
N HIS A 65 -1.62 2.95 11.54
CA HIS A 65 -1.15 3.07 12.91
C HIS A 65 -0.95 4.55 13.29
N ALA A 66 -0.79 4.81 14.59
CA ALA A 66 -0.58 6.16 15.13
C ALA A 66 0.75 6.78 14.64
N ASN A 67 0.95 8.07 14.92
CA ASN A 67 2.12 8.88 14.54
C ASN A 67 2.28 9.15 13.02
N LEU A 68 1.21 9.06 12.24
CA LEU A 68 1.19 9.47 10.83
C LEU A 68 0.14 10.57 10.61
N ARG A 69 0.51 11.62 9.87
CA ARG A 69 -0.46 12.62 9.39
C ARG A 69 -0.85 12.28 7.96
N VAL A 70 -2.11 11.90 7.76
CA VAL A 70 -2.64 11.55 6.44
C VAL A 70 -3.56 12.66 5.94
N ASN A 71 -3.31 13.13 4.72
CA ASN A 71 -4.20 14.09 4.06
C ASN A 71 -5.27 13.37 3.24
N MET A 72 -4.86 12.34 2.49
CA MET A 72 -5.76 11.63 1.57
C MET A 72 -5.32 10.19 1.35
N ILE A 73 -6.28 9.28 1.27
CA ILE A 73 -6.11 7.88 0.88
C ILE A 73 -7.15 7.58 -0.16
N TYR A 74 -6.72 7.01 -1.27
CA TYR A 74 -7.61 6.60 -2.34
C TYR A 74 -7.06 5.33 -2.99
N PHE A 75 -7.96 4.56 -3.60
CA PHE A 75 -7.60 3.49 -4.50
C PHE A 75 -7.70 4.00 -5.92
N CYS A 76 -6.73 3.65 -6.76
CA CYS A 76 -6.70 4.01 -8.16
C CYS A 76 -6.26 2.82 -9.00
N GLU A 77 -6.86 2.68 -10.18
CA GLU A 77 -6.44 1.69 -11.18
C GLU A 77 -5.20 2.17 -11.95
N ARG A 78 -5.04 3.48 -12.09
CA ARG A 78 -3.90 4.14 -12.75
C ARG A 78 -3.32 5.22 -11.84
N LEU A 79 -2.03 5.51 -12.01
CA LEU A 79 -1.39 6.65 -11.35
C LEU A 79 -1.99 7.95 -11.88
N TYR A 80 -2.55 8.77 -10.98
CA TYR A 80 -3.02 10.11 -11.31
C TYR A 80 -1.87 11.11 -11.21
N SER A 81 -1.84 12.05 -12.15
CA SER A 81 -0.96 13.21 -12.06
C SER A 81 -1.45 14.16 -10.97
N ASP A 82 -0.55 14.97 -10.39
CA ASP A 82 -0.89 15.93 -9.32
C ASP A 82 -2.07 16.86 -9.70
N GLU A 83 -2.16 17.25 -10.97
CA GLU A 83 -3.27 18.06 -11.48
C GLU A 83 -4.62 17.36 -11.44
N GLU A 84 -4.67 16.05 -11.71
CA GLU A 84 -5.88 15.25 -11.64
C GLU A 84 -6.25 14.99 -10.18
N LEU A 85 -5.26 14.77 -9.33
CA LEU A 85 -5.44 14.57 -7.89
C LEU A 85 -6.16 15.75 -7.23
N SER A 86 -5.82 16.98 -7.63
CA SER A 86 -6.43 18.20 -7.11
C SER A 86 -7.92 18.35 -7.46
N LYS A 87 -8.39 17.60 -8.47
CA LYS A 87 -9.76 17.67 -8.99
C LYS A 87 -10.65 16.55 -8.46
N ILE A 88 -10.08 15.53 -7.81
CA ILE A 88 -10.85 14.46 -7.20
C ILE A 88 -11.58 15.06 -5.99
N PRO A 89 -12.93 15.08 -6.00
CA PRO A 89 -13.67 15.57 -4.84
C PRO A 89 -13.33 14.67 -3.64
N MET A 90 -12.79 15.28 -2.58
CA MET A 90 -12.57 14.57 -1.33
C MET A 90 -13.94 14.11 -0.83
N ALA A 91 -14.18 12.80 -0.85
CA ALA A 91 -15.37 12.24 -0.21
C ALA A 91 -15.27 12.54 1.29
N VAL A 92 -16.08 13.49 1.75
CA VAL A 92 -16.28 13.85 3.17
C VAL A 92 -17.15 12.79 3.83
#